data_AF-A0A943PZG7-F1
#
_entry.id   AF-A0A943PZG7-F1
#
_cell.length_a   1.000
_cell.length_b   1.000
_cell.length_c   1.000
_cell.angle_alpha   90.00
_cell.angle_beta   90.00
_cell.angle_gamma   90.00
#
_symmetry.space_group_name_H-M   'P 1'
#
loop_
_entity.id
_entity.type
_entity.pdbx_description
1 polymer ?
#
loop_
_entity_poly.entity_id
_entity_poly.type
_entity_poly.pdbx_seq_one_letter_code
_entity_poly.pdbx_strand_id
1 'polypeptide(L)'
;MPEGMIPRCYPADYYEKDGYIPNWAMWYILELNKYFRRYGRDEIIEKSRENVEGLLRYFAAYENEYGVLENLRGWVFVEWSAANEKSHIRGVNVPSNACYFAMLLAAEEIYGIKGLKERAERVREYLLAHAYRGGFFVDNLTRNAFGKLEPTENYTETCQYYMFFFRVADKTTNKELFYKMLNEYGKGHRHGEEEKLAEANMIYGVYMRLELLMREGRREELYEECIKYFYDMTKKTGTLWEHNGACASCDHGFASYVAKFLIYALTGYDVVSEQKAENVDQAAPLKGIGIACEITFPSDKKLSV
;
A
#
# COMPACT_ATOMS: atom_id res chain seq x y z
N MET A 1 9.48 -24.19 -1.17
CA MET A 1 8.54 -23.14 -0.75
C MET A 1 7.57 -23.73 0.25
N PRO A 2 7.05 -22.98 1.24
CA PRO A 2 5.94 -23.46 2.07
C PRO A 2 4.72 -23.80 1.21
N GLU A 3 3.91 -24.74 1.66
CA GLU A 3 2.65 -25.10 0.99
C GLU A 3 1.74 -23.87 0.86
N GLY A 4 1.14 -23.68 -0.32
CA GLY A 4 0.26 -22.57 -0.63
C GLY A 4 0.94 -21.22 -0.89
N MET A 5 2.26 -21.09 -0.69
CA MET A 5 3.00 -19.86 -0.91
C MET A 5 3.53 -19.75 -2.35
N ILE A 6 3.55 -18.53 -2.90
CA ILE A 6 4.10 -18.20 -4.22
C ILE A 6 5.51 -17.59 -4.11
N PRO A 7 6.38 -17.73 -5.14
CA PRO A 7 7.72 -17.15 -5.13
C PRO A 7 7.69 -15.60 -5.15
N ARG A 8 8.73 -14.96 -4.60
CA ARG A 8 8.84 -13.49 -4.57
C ARG A 8 9.15 -12.86 -5.94
N CYS A 9 9.65 -13.64 -6.89
CA CYS A 9 9.96 -13.23 -8.26
C CYS A 9 9.57 -14.35 -9.23
N TYR A 10 9.29 -13.99 -10.47
CA TYR A 10 8.99 -14.93 -11.54
C TYR A 10 9.51 -14.41 -12.90
N PRO A 11 10.11 -15.26 -13.75
CA PRO A 11 10.58 -16.62 -13.44
C PRO A 11 11.71 -16.58 -12.41
N ALA A 12 11.77 -17.58 -11.53
CA ALA A 12 12.81 -17.67 -10.50
C ALA A 12 13.52 -19.02 -10.61
N ASP A 13 14.73 -18.99 -11.14
CA ASP A 13 15.55 -20.20 -11.35
C ASP A 13 16.43 -20.52 -10.12
N TYR A 14 16.22 -19.80 -9.01
CA TYR A 14 16.97 -19.95 -7.77
C TYR A 14 16.04 -20.12 -6.57
N TYR A 15 16.35 -21.11 -5.73
CA TYR A 15 15.67 -21.36 -4.46
C TYR A 15 16.53 -20.84 -3.30
N GLU A 16 15.94 -19.95 -2.50
CA GLU A 16 16.47 -19.54 -1.21
C GLU A 16 15.53 -20.01 -0.11
N LYS A 17 16.08 -20.67 0.93
CA LYS A 17 15.30 -21.06 2.10
C LYS A 17 14.72 -19.81 2.75
N ASP A 18 13.40 -19.80 2.96
CA ASP A 18 12.64 -18.64 3.45
C ASP A 18 12.73 -17.38 2.57
N GLY A 19 13.23 -17.51 1.33
CA GLY A 19 13.40 -16.42 0.36
C GLY A 19 12.11 -15.97 -0.32
N TYR A 20 10.97 -16.09 0.34
CA TYR A 20 9.67 -15.61 -0.12
C TYR A 20 9.23 -14.41 0.71
N ILE A 21 8.33 -13.61 0.16
CA ILE A 21 7.88 -12.37 0.80
C ILE A 21 6.36 -12.45 0.96
N PRO A 22 5.84 -12.69 2.18
CA PRO A 22 4.39 -12.81 2.39
C PRO A 22 3.63 -11.55 1.97
N ASN A 23 4.18 -10.36 2.17
CA ASN A 23 3.54 -9.10 1.76
C ASN A 23 3.32 -9.04 0.24
N TRP A 24 4.30 -9.44 -0.58
CA TRP A 24 4.16 -9.51 -2.04
C TRP A 24 3.09 -10.52 -2.46
N ALA A 25 2.95 -11.62 -1.72
CA ALA A 25 1.89 -12.58 -1.98
C ALA A 25 0.49 -12.03 -1.66
N MET A 26 0.36 -11.14 -0.66
CA MET A 26 -0.88 -10.40 -0.44
C MET A 26 -1.14 -9.42 -1.59
N TRP A 27 -0.11 -8.68 -2.04
CA TRP A 27 -0.21 -7.77 -3.18
C TRP A 27 -0.62 -8.47 -4.48
N TYR A 28 -0.18 -9.72 -4.73
CA TYR A 28 -0.66 -10.52 -5.86
C TYR A 28 -2.20 -10.63 -5.89
N ILE A 29 -2.84 -10.86 -4.75
CA ILE A 29 -4.32 -10.92 -4.67
C ILE A 29 -4.94 -9.54 -4.88
N LEU A 30 -4.30 -8.47 -4.40
CA LEU A 30 -4.77 -7.09 -4.63
C LEU A 30 -4.66 -6.68 -6.10
N GLU A 31 -3.59 -7.09 -6.79
CA GLU A 31 -3.39 -6.89 -8.22
C GLU A 31 -4.42 -7.68 -9.04
N LEU A 32 -4.71 -8.92 -8.65
CA LEU A 32 -5.81 -9.70 -9.23
C LEU A 32 -7.17 -9.03 -9.01
N ASN A 33 -7.43 -8.45 -7.85
CA ASN A 33 -8.69 -7.72 -7.60
C ASN A 33 -8.80 -6.48 -8.48
N LYS A 34 -7.71 -5.74 -8.66
CA LYS A 34 -7.65 -4.62 -9.60
C LYS A 34 -7.90 -5.08 -11.04
N TYR A 35 -7.33 -6.21 -11.45
CA TYR A 35 -7.58 -6.81 -12.76
C TYR A 35 -9.06 -7.22 -12.92
N PHE A 36 -9.59 -7.96 -11.93
CA PHE A 36 -10.97 -8.43 -11.88
C PHE A 36 -11.99 -7.29 -11.98
N ARG A 37 -11.78 -6.19 -11.23
CA ARG A 37 -12.68 -5.03 -11.31
C ARG A 37 -12.74 -4.46 -12.73
N ARG A 38 -11.59 -4.38 -13.41
CA ARG A 38 -11.47 -3.78 -14.75
C ARG A 38 -11.94 -4.68 -15.88
N TYR A 39 -11.66 -5.97 -15.82
CA TYR A 39 -11.87 -6.91 -16.93
C TYR A 39 -12.92 -7.98 -16.63
N GLY A 40 -13.45 -8.01 -15.41
CA GLY A 40 -14.37 -9.04 -14.94
C GLY A 40 -13.67 -10.36 -14.64
N ARG A 41 -14.48 -11.42 -14.60
CA ARG A 41 -14.06 -12.78 -14.30
C ARG A 41 -13.71 -13.52 -15.60
N ASP A 42 -12.43 -13.70 -15.86
CA ASP A 42 -11.91 -14.34 -17.07
C ASP A 42 -10.96 -15.51 -16.76
N GLU A 43 -10.23 -15.99 -17.78
CA GLU A 43 -9.29 -17.09 -17.64
C GLU A 43 -8.12 -16.78 -16.69
N ILE A 44 -7.65 -15.53 -16.61
CA ILE A 44 -6.57 -15.14 -15.69
C ILE A 44 -7.07 -15.32 -14.25
N ILE A 45 -8.27 -14.81 -13.97
CA ILE A 45 -8.89 -14.96 -12.64
C ILE A 45 -9.11 -16.44 -12.30
N GLU A 46 -9.67 -17.25 -13.22
CA GLU A 46 -9.91 -18.66 -12.91
C GLU A 46 -8.62 -19.46 -12.67
N LYS A 47 -7.58 -19.24 -13.49
CA LYS A 47 -6.28 -19.93 -13.33
C LYS A 47 -5.55 -19.51 -12.05
N SER A 48 -5.80 -18.29 -11.57
CA SER A 48 -5.21 -17.79 -10.34
C SER A 48 -5.86 -18.32 -9.07
N ARG A 49 -7.03 -18.97 -9.16
CA ARG A 49 -7.83 -19.37 -7.98
C ARG A 49 -7.07 -20.30 -7.04
N GLU A 50 -6.38 -21.31 -7.55
CA GLU A 50 -5.62 -22.25 -6.72
C GLU A 50 -4.53 -21.54 -5.90
N ASN A 51 -3.84 -20.58 -6.51
CA ASN A 51 -2.84 -19.75 -5.81
C ASN A 51 -3.51 -18.90 -4.72
N VAL A 52 -4.67 -18.29 -5.00
CA VAL A 52 -5.38 -17.48 -4.00
C VAL A 52 -5.84 -18.32 -2.82
N GLU A 53 -6.46 -19.48 -3.07
CA GLU A 53 -6.89 -20.38 -2.00
C GLU A 53 -5.70 -20.97 -1.22
N GLY A 54 -4.58 -21.25 -1.90
CA GLY A 54 -3.32 -21.64 -1.27
C GLY A 54 -2.79 -20.57 -0.32
N LEU A 55 -2.77 -19.31 -0.74
CA LEU A 55 -2.34 -18.18 0.08
C LEU A 55 -3.27 -17.93 1.26
N LEU A 56 -4.60 -18.04 1.07
CA LEU A 56 -5.56 -17.95 2.16
C LEU A 56 -5.33 -19.02 3.23
N ARG A 57 -5.01 -20.26 2.83
CA ARG A 57 -4.63 -21.34 3.77
C ARG A 57 -3.31 -21.05 4.45
N TYR A 58 -2.30 -20.57 3.71
CA TYR A 58 -1.01 -20.19 4.29
C TYR A 58 -1.19 -19.13 5.39
N PHE A 59 -1.89 -18.03 5.12
CA PHE A 59 -2.07 -16.95 6.09
C PHE A 59 -2.93 -17.35 7.27
N ALA A 60 -3.96 -18.19 7.06
CA ALA A 60 -4.78 -18.72 8.15
C ALA A 60 -3.95 -19.46 9.21
N ALA A 61 -2.85 -20.12 8.82
CA ALA A 61 -1.95 -20.81 9.76
C ALA A 61 -1.15 -19.86 10.68
N TYR A 62 -1.14 -18.55 10.38
CA TYR A 62 -0.50 -17.50 11.19
C TYR A 62 -1.51 -16.62 11.93
N GLU A 63 -2.81 -16.89 11.81
CA GLU A 63 -3.81 -16.21 12.62
C GLU A 63 -3.68 -16.66 14.08
N ASN A 64 -3.56 -15.69 14.99
CA ASN A 64 -3.56 -15.95 16.42
C ASN A 64 -5.00 -16.01 16.99
N GLU A 65 -5.12 -16.07 18.31
CA GLU A 65 -6.41 -16.14 19.01
C GLU A 65 -7.35 -14.95 18.75
N TYR A 66 -6.84 -13.85 18.19
CA TYR A 66 -7.60 -12.66 17.84
C TYR A 66 -7.94 -12.59 16.34
N GLY A 67 -7.50 -13.55 15.53
CA GLY A 67 -7.72 -13.58 14.10
C GLY A 67 -6.81 -12.63 13.30
N VAL A 68 -5.72 -12.14 13.90
CA VAL A 68 -4.68 -11.35 13.22
C VAL A 68 -3.43 -12.17 12.99
N LEU A 69 -2.66 -11.82 11.96
CA LEU A 69 -1.39 -12.48 11.64
C LEU A 69 -0.34 -12.16 12.69
N GLU A 70 0.32 -13.20 13.19
CA GLU A 70 1.40 -13.10 14.17
C GLU A 70 2.60 -13.97 13.75
N ASN A 71 3.82 -13.43 13.88
CA ASN A 71 5.07 -14.14 13.62
C ASN A 71 5.16 -14.76 12.21
N LEU A 72 4.78 -13.98 11.20
CA LEU A 72 4.92 -14.36 9.79
C LEU A 72 6.36 -14.78 9.48
N ARG A 73 6.50 -15.88 8.75
CA ARG A 73 7.79 -16.38 8.23
C ARG A 73 8.09 -15.83 6.83
N GLY A 74 9.33 -16.03 6.41
CA GLY A 74 9.88 -15.46 5.19
C GLY A 74 10.45 -14.06 5.45
N TRP A 75 10.69 -13.33 4.38
CA TRP A 75 11.07 -11.93 4.47
C TRP A 75 9.80 -11.06 4.52
N VAL A 76 9.33 -10.74 5.72
CA VAL A 76 8.27 -9.73 5.92
C VAL A 76 8.81 -8.40 5.40
N PHE A 77 8.22 -7.90 4.31
CA PHE A 77 8.65 -6.70 3.60
C PHE A 77 7.55 -5.65 3.61
N VAL A 78 7.72 -4.63 4.44
CA VAL A 78 6.88 -3.44 4.49
C VAL A 78 7.43 -2.39 3.54
N GLU A 79 8.68 -1.97 3.72
CA GLU A 79 9.41 -1.08 2.82
C GLU A 79 10.91 -0.97 3.14
N TRP A 80 11.65 -0.09 2.47
CA TRP A 80 13.06 0.19 2.76
C TRP A 80 13.30 1.29 3.80
N SER A 81 12.73 1.16 5.00
CA SER A 81 12.91 2.11 6.12
C SER A 81 12.96 1.39 7.47
N ALA A 82 12.91 2.16 8.57
CA ALA A 82 12.75 1.63 9.94
C ALA A 82 11.57 0.65 10.06
N ALA A 83 10.51 0.83 9.25
CA ALA A 83 9.33 -0.05 9.22
C ALA A 83 9.66 -1.52 8.91
N ASN A 84 10.84 -1.80 8.36
CA ASN A 84 11.29 -3.15 8.03
C ASN A 84 12.41 -3.68 8.91
N GLU A 85 12.80 -2.95 9.95
CA GLU A 85 13.72 -3.46 10.96
C GLU A 85 13.09 -4.64 11.71
N LYS A 86 13.94 -5.57 12.16
CA LYS A 86 13.49 -6.77 12.91
C LYS A 86 12.65 -6.42 14.16
N SER A 87 12.93 -5.27 14.77
CA SER A 87 12.17 -4.72 15.90
C SER A 87 10.72 -4.38 15.54
N HIS A 88 10.48 -3.93 14.30
CA HIS A 88 9.19 -3.44 13.78
C HIS A 88 8.35 -4.54 13.12
N ILE A 89 8.97 -5.57 12.53
CA ILE A 89 8.25 -6.62 11.78
C ILE A 89 7.93 -7.89 12.58
N ARG A 90 8.42 -8.02 13.83
CA ARG A 90 8.16 -9.18 14.70
C ARG A 90 6.79 -9.11 15.38
N GLY A 91 6.26 -10.26 15.79
CA GLY A 91 4.98 -10.34 16.49
C GLY A 91 3.80 -10.07 15.55
N VAL A 92 2.83 -9.29 16.01
CA VAL A 92 1.74 -8.77 15.17
C VAL A 92 2.25 -7.52 14.48
N ASN A 93 2.68 -7.62 13.23
CA ASN A 93 3.07 -6.47 12.41
C ASN A 93 1.83 -5.79 11.84
N VAL A 94 1.62 -4.52 12.20
CA VAL A 94 0.42 -3.74 11.89
C VAL A 94 0.30 -3.44 10.39
N PRO A 95 1.35 -2.98 9.68
CA PRO A 95 1.30 -2.82 8.22
C PRO A 95 0.92 -4.12 7.47
N SER A 96 1.52 -5.25 7.83
CA SER A 96 1.20 -6.54 7.20
C SER A 96 -0.24 -6.97 7.47
N ASN A 97 -0.78 -6.71 8.67
CA ASN A 97 -2.18 -6.98 8.97
C ASN A 97 -3.15 -6.03 8.24
N ALA A 98 -2.77 -4.78 8.01
CA ALA A 98 -3.55 -3.87 7.16
C ALA A 98 -3.61 -4.33 5.70
N CYS A 99 -2.49 -4.86 5.18
CA CYS A 99 -2.45 -5.49 3.87
C CYS A 99 -3.29 -6.78 3.84
N TYR A 100 -3.22 -7.59 4.89
CA TYR A 100 -4.02 -8.81 5.05
C TYR A 100 -5.53 -8.53 5.08
N PHE A 101 -5.95 -7.48 5.79
CA PHE A 101 -7.32 -6.98 5.76
C PHE A 101 -7.81 -6.73 4.32
N ALA A 102 -7.03 -5.98 3.54
CA ALA A 102 -7.38 -5.69 2.16
C ALA A 102 -7.37 -6.95 1.27
N MET A 103 -6.41 -7.86 1.49
CA MET A 103 -6.30 -9.13 0.78
C MET A 103 -7.53 -10.02 0.99
N LEU A 104 -8.04 -10.10 2.23
CA LEU A 104 -9.25 -10.87 2.55
C LEU A 104 -10.48 -10.33 1.83
N LEU A 105 -10.69 -9.01 1.85
CA LEU A 105 -11.79 -8.36 1.13
C LEU A 105 -11.66 -8.55 -0.39
N ALA A 106 -10.45 -8.42 -0.92
CA ALA A 106 -10.17 -8.64 -2.33
C ALA A 106 -10.51 -10.07 -2.77
N ALA A 107 -10.09 -11.08 -2.01
CA ALA A 107 -10.39 -12.48 -2.31
C ALA A 107 -11.89 -12.82 -2.19
N GLU A 108 -12.58 -12.21 -1.22
CA GLU A 108 -14.05 -12.31 -1.10
C GLU A 108 -14.72 -11.75 -2.37
N GLU A 109 -14.32 -10.57 -2.81
CA GLU A 109 -14.92 -9.90 -3.97
C GLU A 109 -14.71 -10.68 -5.26
N ILE A 110 -13.50 -11.22 -5.49
CA ILE A 110 -13.19 -11.97 -6.71
C ILE A 110 -13.96 -13.30 -6.75
N TYR A 111 -13.97 -14.06 -5.64
CA TYR A 111 -14.39 -15.47 -5.65
C TYR A 111 -15.65 -15.79 -4.84
N GLY A 112 -16.19 -14.85 -4.06
CA GLY A 112 -17.36 -15.05 -3.21
C GLY A 112 -17.14 -16.04 -2.06
N ILE A 113 -15.90 -16.15 -1.55
CA ILE A 113 -15.56 -17.07 -0.46
C ILE A 113 -16.16 -16.56 0.85
N LYS A 114 -17.15 -17.28 1.38
CA LYS A 114 -17.85 -16.92 2.62
C LYS A 114 -16.89 -16.83 3.82
N GLY A 115 -17.13 -15.87 4.71
CA GLY A 115 -16.39 -15.71 5.95
C GLY A 115 -15.16 -14.81 5.86
N LEU A 116 -14.70 -14.46 4.65
CA LEU A 116 -13.50 -13.63 4.48
C LEU A 116 -13.74 -12.18 4.91
N LYS A 117 -14.92 -11.62 4.66
CA LYS A 117 -15.30 -10.29 5.13
C LYS A 117 -15.26 -10.20 6.65
N GLU A 118 -15.90 -11.15 7.31
CA GLU A 118 -15.99 -11.19 8.77
C GLU A 118 -14.60 -11.36 9.40
N ARG A 119 -13.69 -12.09 8.74
CA ARG A 119 -12.27 -12.17 9.14
C ARG A 119 -11.57 -10.83 8.98
N ALA A 120 -11.75 -10.15 7.84
CA ALA A 120 -11.18 -8.83 7.61
C ALA A 120 -11.66 -7.84 8.67
N GLU A 121 -12.96 -7.82 8.96
CA GLU A 121 -13.55 -6.96 9.98
C GLU A 121 -12.94 -7.20 11.37
N ARG A 122 -12.71 -8.45 11.78
CA ARG A 122 -11.99 -8.76 13.03
C ARG A 122 -10.57 -8.22 13.04
N VAL A 123 -9.85 -8.31 11.92
CA VAL A 123 -8.51 -7.72 11.79
C VAL A 123 -8.57 -6.20 12.00
N ARG A 124 -9.50 -5.52 11.32
CA ARG A 124 -9.68 -4.06 11.46
C ARG A 124 -9.99 -3.66 12.90
N GLU A 125 -10.97 -4.29 13.52
CA GLU A 125 -11.37 -4.02 14.90
C GLU A 125 -10.20 -4.20 15.87
N TYR A 126 -9.44 -5.28 15.71
CA TYR A 126 -8.26 -5.53 16.55
C TYR A 126 -7.21 -4.44 16.39
N LEU A 127 -6.84 -4.08 15.15
CA LEU A 127 -5.83 -3.06 14.91
C LEU A 127 -6.25 -1.69 15.46
N LEU A 128 -7.50 -1.28 15.26
CA LEU A 128 -8.02 -0.02 15.78
C LEU A 128 -7.99 0.05 17.31
N ALA A 129 -8.36 -1.04 18.00
CA ALA A 129 -8.39 -1.08 19.46
C ALA A 129 -7.00 -1.24 20.11
N HIS A 130 -6.13 -2.04 19.50
CA HIS A 130 -4.89 -2.49 20.14
C HIS A 130 -3.62 -1.80 19.63
N ALA A 131 -3.58 -1.32 18.38
CA ALA A 131 -2.40 -0.68 17.80
C ALA A 131 -2.39 0.85 17.93
N TYR A 132 -3.54 1.51 18.14
CA TYR A 132 -3.62 2.97 18.23
C TYR A 132 -3.23 3.48 19.63
N ARG A 133 -2.07 4.14 19.76
CA ARG A 133 -1.51 4.65 21.02
C ARG A 133 -0.92 6.04 20.85
N GLY A 134 -1.23 6.94 21.80
CA GLY A 134 -0.65 8.28 21.84
C GLY A 134 -0.80 9.07 20.52
N GLY A 135 -1.93 8.89 19.84
CA GLY A 135 -2.26 9.58 18.58
C GLY A 135 -1.74 8.92 17.29
N PHE A 136 -1.07 7.77 17.36
CA PHE A 136 -0.50 7.07 16.20
C PHE A 136 -0.72 5.56 16.30
N PHE A 137 -0.59 4.84 15.19
CA PHE A 137 -0.51 3.38 15.19
C PHE A 137 0.94 2.95 15.40
N VAL A 138 1.15 1.99 16.31
CA VAL A 138 2.45 1.33 16.47
C VAL A 138 2.70 0.39 15.29
N ASP A 139 3.98 0.17 14.93
CA ASP A 139 4.33 -0.76 13.85
C ASP A 139 4.07 -2.22 14.21
N ASN A 140 4.12 -2.56 15.51
CA ASN A 140 3.85 -3.91 15.97
C ASN A 140 3.41 -4.04 17.43
N LEU A 141 2.82 -5.20 17.71
CA LEU A 141 2.60 -5.70 19.06
C LEU A 141 3.43 -6.97 19.29
N THR A 142 3.94 -7.14 20.51
CA THR A 142 4.75 -8.32 20.89
C THR A 142 4.22 -8.94 22.17
N ARG A 143 4.45 -10.25 22.35
CA ARG A 143 4.09 -10.93 23.59
C ARG A 143 5.10 -10.62 24.68
N ASN A 144 4.59 -10.19 25.84
CA ASN A 144 5.40 -10.03 27.05
C ASN A 144 5.75 -11.41 27.66
N ALA A 145 6.47 -11.41 28.79
CA ALA A 145 6.89 -12.64 29.48
C ALA A 145 5.72 -13.55 29.93
N PHE A 146 4.51 -13.00 30.03
CA PHE A 146 3.28 -13.71 30.38
C PHE A 146 2.45 -14.14 29.16
N GLY A 147 2.98 -13.96 27.94
CA GLY A 147 2.30 -14.32 26.70
C GLY A 147 1.23 -13.32 26.23
N LYS A 148 1.07 -12.19 26.92
CA LYS A 148 0.07 -11.16 26.56
C LYS A 148 0.62 -10.23 25.48
N LEU A 149 -0.16 -9.94 24.46
CA LEU A 149 0.19 -8.96 23.43
C LEU A 149 0.14 -7.53 23.97
N GLU A 150 1.25 -6.83 23.80
CA GLU A 150 1.42 -5.42 24.17
C GLU A 150 1.97 -4.63 22.98
N PRO A 151 1.44 -3.41 22.72
CA PRO A 151 1.98 -2.53 21.70
C PRO A 151 3.41 -2.12 22.04
N THR A 152 4.25 -2.04 21.02
CA THR A 152 5.60 -1.48 21.15
C THR A 152 5.56 0.04 21.13
N GLU A 153 6.73 0.69 21.22
CA GLU A 153 6.87 2.14 20.99
C GLU A 153 7.55 2.41 19.64
N ASN A 154 7.39 1.50 18.68
CA ASN A 154 7.89 1.67 17.31
C ASN A 154 6.83 2.39 16.49
N TYR A 155 7.19 3.53 15.90
CA TYR A 155 6.27 4.32 15.08
C TYR A 155 6.93 4.80 13.79
N THR A 156 6.32 4.48 12.66
CA THR A 156 6.75 4.94 11.34
C THR A 156 5.62 5.66 10.62
N GLU A 157 5.97 6.59 9.73
CA GLU A 157 5.00 7.19 8.80
C GLU A 157 4.33 6.10 7.95
N THR A 158 5.11 5.11 7.53
CA THR A 158 4.65 4.02 6.67
C THR A 158 3.55 3.20 7.34
N CYS A 159 3.65 2.90 8.64
CA CYS A 159 2.55 2.25 9.35
C CYS A 159 1.24 3.05 9.25
N GLN A 160 1.31 4.37 9.42
CA GLN A 160 0.13 5.23 9.33
C GLN A 160 -0.44 5.22 7.90
N TYR A 161 0.44 5.33 6.90
CA TYR A 161 0.04 5.31 5.50
C TYR A 161 -0.59 3.98 5.10
N TYR A 162 -0.09 2.83 5.60
CA TYR A 162 -0.72 1.53 5.38
C TYR A 162 -2.15 1.48 5.93
N MET A 163 -2.36 1.98 7.15
CA MET A 163 -3.68 1.99 7.79
C MET A 163 -4.72 2.79 6.99
N PHE A 164 -4.31 3.94 6.41
CA PHE A 164 -5.18 4.75 5.57
C PHE A 164 -5.30 4.25 4.13
N PHE A 165 -4.22 3.76 3.54
CA PHE A 165 -4.19 3.26 2.16
C PHE A 165 -5.13 2.08 1.99
N PHE A 166 -5.09 1.13 2.94
CA PHE A 166 -5.95 -0.04 2.97
C PHE A 166 -7.31 0.19 3.60
N ARG A 167 -7.61 1.42 4.07
CA ARG A 167 -8.90 1.80 4.68
C ARG A 167 -9.24 0.98 5.94
N VAL A 168 -8.21 0.59 6.69
CA VAL A 168 -8.39 0.09 8.06
C VAL A 168 -8.78 1.25 8.97
N ALA A 169 -8.16 2.41 8.75
CA ALA A 169 -8.51 3.69 9.32
C ALA A 169 -8.90 4.68 8.22
N ASP A 170 -9.68 5.70 8.56
CA ASP A 170 -10.04 6.79 7.65
C ASP A 170 -10.24 8.13 8.40
N LYS A 171 -10.66 9.16 7.65
CA LYS A 171 -10.91 10.51 8.18
C LYS A 171 -12.09 10.62 9.14
N THR A 172 -12.87 9.55 9.30
CA THR A 172 -13.98 9.45 10.25
C THR A 172 -13.55 8.67 11.50
N THR A 173 -12.83 7.55 11.37
CA THR A 173 -12.40 6.73 12.50
C THR A 173 -11.20 7.31 13.25
N ASN A 174 -10.27 7.93 12.52
CA ASN A 174 -9.00 8.44 13.07
C ASN A 174 -8.74 9.85 12.53
N LYS A 175 -9.72 10.74 12.69
CA LYS A 175 -9.74 12.09 12.10
C LYS A 175 -8.50 12.92 12.42
N GLU A 176 -8.11 13.03 13.70
CA GLU A 176 -6.95 13.87 14.05
C GLU A 176 -5.66 13.34 13.42
N LEU A 177 -5.42 12.02 13.49
CA LEU A 177 -4.26 11.40 12.85
C LEU A 177 -4.31 11.58 11.32
N PHE A 178 -5.48 11.42 10.70
CA PHE A 178 -5.62 11.58 9.25
C PHE A 178 -5.17 12.97 8.79
N TYR A 179 -5.68 14.03 9.43
CA TYR A 179 -5.28 15.40 9.08
C TYR A 179 -3.84 15.72 9.46
N LYS A 180 -3.33 15.12 10.54
CA LYS A 180 -1.92 15.23 10.90
C LYS A 180 -1.02 14.61 9.83
N MET A 181 -1.31 13.39 9.39
CA MET A 181 -0.59 12.76 8.27
C MET A 181 -0.75 13.55 6.97
N LEU A 182 -1.91 14.17 6.73
CA LEU A 182 -2.17 14.95 5.52
C LEU A 182 -1.35 16.26 5.49
N ASN A 183 -1.22 16.94 6.64
CA ASN A 183 -0.78 18.33 6.72
C ASN A 183 0.58 18.54 7.38
N GLU A 184 1.03 17.63 8.24
CA GLU A 184 2.25 17.80 9.05
C GLU A 184 3.36 16.87 8.54
N TYR A 185 3.10 15.57 8.46
CA TYR A 185 4.05 14.54 8.00
C TYR A 185 4.20 14.46 6.47
N GLY A 186 5.26 13.76 6.03
CA GLY A 186 5.67 13.66 4.63
C GLY A 186 6.48 14.86 4.14
N LYS A 187 6.35 15.20 2.85
CA LYS A 187 6.95 16.39 2.21
C LYS A 187 8.44 16.35 1.87
N GLY A 188 9.09 15.19 1.91
CA GLY A 188 10.44 14.99 1.35
C GLY A 188 11.57 15.75 2.06
N HIS A 189 11.43 16.00 3.36
CA HIS A 189 12.50 16.54 4.20
C HIS A 189 12.81 15.56 5.33
N ARG A 190 14.05 15.63 5.84
CA ARG A 190 14.44 14.83 7.00
C ARG A 190 13.81 15.40 8.26
N HIS A 191 13.30 14.51 9.07
CA HIS A 191 12.79 14.75 10.41
C HIS A 191 13.92 15.17 11.34
N GLY A 192 13.62 16.09 12.25
CA GLY A 192 14.50 16.41 13.38
C GLY A 192 14.43 15.31 14.45
N GLU A 193 15.35 15.33 15.43
CA GLU A 193 15.39 14.33 16.51
C GLU A 193 14.12 14.28 17.38
N GLU A 194 13.28 15.32 17.31
CA GLU A 194 12.03 15.45 18.09
C GLU A 194 10.81 14.82 17.43
N GLU A 195 10.93 14.39 16.17
CA GLU A 195 9.84 13.79 15.40
C GLU A 195 9.52 12.37 15.90
N LYS A 196 8.23 12.12 16.16
CA LYS A 196 7.78 10.85 16.73
C LYS A 196 7.77 9.70 15.71
N LEU A 197 7.66 9.99 14.42
CA LEU A 197 7.56 8.98 13.37
C LEU A 197 8.87 8.86 12.59
N ALA A 198 9.39 7.65 12.43
CA ALA A 198 10.46 7.41 11.48
C ALA A 198 9.97 7.61 10.03
N GLU A 199 10.84 8.21 9.21
CA GLU A 199 10.56 8.59 7.82
C GLU A 199 10.23 7.40 6.93
N ALA A 200 9.33 7.65 5.97
CA ALA A 200 9.05 6.71 4.89
C ALA A 200 10.16 6.72 3.82
N ASN A 201 10.35 5.59 3.13
CA ASN A 201 11.13 5.53 1.89
C ASN A 201 10.21 5.37 0.66
N MET A 202 10.80 5.23 -0.53
CA MET A 202 10.06 5.20 -1.81
C MET A 202 8.94 4.16 -1.82
N ILE A 203 9.27 2.88 -2.03
CA ILE A 203 8.28 1.80 -2.04
C ILE A 203 8.17 1.19 -0.64
N TYR A 204 7.02 1.24 0.04
CA TYR A 204 5.70 1.74 -0.38
C TYR A 204 5.31 3.12 0.18
N GLY A 205 5.92 3.56 1.28
CA GLY A 205 5.42 4.63 2.12
C GLY A 205 5.20 5.95 1.38
N VAL A 206 6.19 6.42 0.59
CA VAL A 206 6.03 7.64 -0.23
C VAL A 206 4.91 7.49 -1.26
N TYR A 207 4.78 6.34 -1.93
CA TYR A 207 3.66 6.14 -2.87
C TYR A 207 2.30 6.15 -2.17
N MET A 208 2.21 5.58 -0.97
CA MET A 208 0.96 5.61 -0.19
C MET A 208 0.63 7.02 0.30
N ARG A 209 1.64 7.83 0.65
CA ARG A 209 1.50 9.27 0.93
C ARG A 209 0.94 10.02 -0.28
N LEU A 210 1.54 9.84 -1.46
CA LEU A 210 1.11 10.51 -2.69
C LEU A 210 -0.31 10.05 -3.10
N GLU A 211 -0.63 8.76 -2.92
CA GLU A 211 -1.98 8.25 -3.14
C GLU A 211 -2.99 8.88 -2.16
N LEU A 212 -2.62 9.11 -0.89
CA LEU A 212 -3.47 9.78 0.09
C LEU A 212 -3.79 11.23 -0.34
N LEU A 213 -2.79 11.99 -0.78
CA LEU A 213 -2.98 13.33 -1.34
C LEU A 213 -3.90 13.32 -2.56
N MET A 214 -3.67 12.37 -3.48
CA MET A 214 -4.51 12.20 -4.67
C MET A 214 -5.97 11.92 -4.30
N ARG A 215 -6.23 10.99 -3.38
CA ARG A 215 -7.58 10.61 -2.92
C ARG A 215 -8.34 11.75 -2.25
N GLU A 216 -7.63 12.67 -1.59
CA GLU A 216 -8.23 13.87 -0.98
C GLU A 216 -8.22 15.10 -1.90
N GLY A 217 -7.85 14.94 -3.18
CA GLY A 217 -7.90 16.03 -4.17
C GLY A 217 -6.86 17.13 -3.96
N ARG A 218 -5.81 16.89 -3.17
CA ARG A 218 -4.72 17.83 -2.86
C ARG A 218 -3.71 17.91 -4.00
N ARG A 219 -4.17 18.43 -5.16
CA ARG A 219 -3.42 18.41 -6.42
C ARG A 219 -2.14 19.25 -6.39
N GLU A 220 -2.17 20.42 -5.76
CA GLU A 220 -0.99 21.29 -5.65
C GLU A 220 0.10 20.63 -4.81
N GLU A 221 -0.26 20.13 -3.63
CA GLU A 221 0.68 19.44 -2.74
C GLU A 221 1.19 18.14 -3.34
N LEU A 222 0.33 17.39 -4.03
CA LEU A 222 0.73 16.18 -4.76
C LEU A 222 1.80 16.49 -5.81
N TYR A 223 1.60 17.54 -6.60
CA TYR A 223 2.58 17.99 -7.59
C TYR A 223 3.90 18.38 -6.92
N GLU A 224 3.84 19.24 -5.90
CA GLU A 224 5.04 19.70 -5.18
C GLU A 224 5.84 18.54 -4.57
N GLU A 225 5.17 17.59 -3.92
CA GLU A 225 5.84 16.43 -3.34
C GLU A 225 6.42 15.51 -4.42
N CYS A 226 5.74 15.31 -5.56
CA CYS A 226 6.30 14.59 -6.70
C CYS A 226 7.59 15.27 -7.21
N ILE A 227 7.59 16.59 -7.38
CA ILE A 227 8.80 17.30 -7.82
C ILE A 227 9.93 17.14 -6.79
N LYS A 228 9.63 17.27 -5.49
CA LYS A 228 10.63 17.13 -4.43
C LYS A 228 11.29 15.75 -4.40
N TYR A 229 10.51 14.67 -4.52
CA TYR A 229 11.07 13.32 -4.48
C TYR A 229 11.80 12.94 -5.77
N PHE A 230 11.25 13.27 -6.94
CA PHE A 230 11.67 12.64 -8.20
C PHE A 230 12.51 13.53 -9.11
N TYR A 231 12.45 14.87 -8.99
CA TYR A 231 13.13 15.76 -9.94
C TYR A 231 14.64 15.56 -9.94
N ASP A 232 15.27 15.52 -8.76
CA ASP A 232 16.72 15.33 -8.65
C ASP A 232 17.19 13.99 -9.24
N MET A 233 16.40 12.93 -9.07
CA MET A 233 16.67 11.61 -9.68
C MET A 233 16.76 11.72 -11.21
N THR A 234 15.75 12.35 -11.83
CA THR A 234 15.71 12.55 -13.29
C THR A 234 16.84 13.44 -13.79
N LYS A 235 17.21 14.49 -13.04
CA LYS A 235 18.30 15.41 -13.44
C LYS A 235 19.67 14.74 -13.38
N LYS A 236 19.88 13.83 -12.42
CA LYS A 236 21.17 13.16 -12.21
C LYS A 236 21.38 11.95 -13.11
N THR A 237 20.33 11.18 -13.37
CA THR A 237 20.46 9.86 -14.04
C THR A 237 19.56 9.67 -15.25
N GLY A 238 18.55 10.53 -15.44
CA GLY A 238 17.51 10.33 -16.46
C GLY A 238 16.50 9.24 -16.11
N THR A 239 16.65 8.58 -14.96
CA THR A 239 15.83 7.45 -14.48
C THR A 239 15.37 7.71 -13.04
N LEU A 240 14.54 6.82 -12.50
CA LEU A 240 13.94 6.94 -11.16
C LEU A 240 14.44 5.80 -10.25
N TRP A 241 14.64 6.10 -8.96
CA TRP A 241 15.47 5.29 -8.08
C TRP A 241 14.67 4.39 -7.14
N GLU A 242 15.36 3.37 -6.61
CA GLU A 242 14.81 2.42 -5.62
C GLU A 242 14.58 3.08 -4.25
N HIS A 243 15.48 3.98 -3.85
CA HIS A 243 15.39 4.74 -2.61
C HIS A 243 15.32 6.23 -2.90
N ASN A 244 14.98 7.01 -1.87
CA ASN A 244 15.01 8.48 -1.89
C ASN A 244 16.45 9.07 -2.00
N GLY A 245 17.47 8.22 -2.17
CA GLY A 245 18.85 8.59 -2.43
C GLY A 245 19.55 7.55 -3.32
N ALA A 246 20.69 7.93 -3.91
CA ALA A 246 21.48 7.09 -4.82
C ALA A 246 22.33 6.05 -4.06
N CYS A 247 21.69 5.23 -3.22
CA CYS A 247 22.35 4.18 -2.42
C CYS A 247 22.09 2.75 -2.92
N ALA A 248 21.18 2.57 -3.87
CA ALA A 248 20.95 1.29 -4.57
C ALA A 248 20.62 1.55 -6.05
N SER A 249 19.73 0.74 -6.66
CA SER A 249 19.40 0.92 -8.07
C SER A 249 18.88 2.33 -8.34
N CYS A 250 19.47 2.98 -9.33
CA CYS A 250 19.03 4.29 -9.83
C CYS A 250 18.11 4.15 -11.05
N ASP A 251 17.63 2.94 -11.36
CA ASP A 251 16.70 2.70 -12.46
C ASP A 251 15.72 1.58 -12.06
N HIS A 252 14.58 1.97 -11.50
CA HIS A 252 13.60 1.03 -10.93
C HIS A 252 12.18 1.28 -11.43
N GLY A 253 11.61 0.28 -12.13
CA GLY A 253 10.34 0.42 -12.85
C GLY A 253 9.11 0.77 -12.01
N PHE A 254 9.04 0.34 -10.75
CA PHE A 254 7.92 0.72 -9.86
C PHE A 254 7.81 2.24 -9.72
N ALA A 255 8.92 2.97 -9.86
CA ALA A 255 8.93 4.41 -9.65
C ALA A 255 8.24 5.18 -10.77
N SER A 256 8.06 4.55 -11.93
CA SER A 256 7.23 5.10 -13.02
C SER A 256 5.79 5.37 -12.62
N TYR A 257 5.30 4.80 -11.50
CA TYR A 257 3.96 5.07 -10.98
C TYR A 257 3.73 6.56 -10.65
N VAL A 258 4.80 7.35 -10.45
CA VAL A 258 4.71 8.82 -10.31
C VAL A 258 4.02 9.49 -11.51
N ALA A 259 4.08 8.90 -12.71
CA ALA A 259 3.39 9.43 -13.88
C ALA A 259 1.88 9.55 -13.66
N LYS A 260 1.25 8.58 -12.96
CA LYS A 260 -0.16 8.64 -12.56
C LYS A 260 -0.43 9.89 -11.72
N PHE A 261 0.40 10.15 -10.72
CA PHE A 261 0.24 11.27 -9.80
C PHE A 261 0.41 12.62 -10.50
N LEU A 262 1.43 12.76 -11.35
CA LEU A 262 1.66 13.99 -12.11
C LEU A 262 0.51 14.28 -13.08
N ILE A 263 0.01 13.27 -13.80
CA ILE A 263 -1.14 13.43 -14.69
C ILE A 263 -2.35 13.90 -13.89
N TYR A 264 -2.67 13.24 -12.77
CA TYR A 264 -3.80 13.65 -11.93
C TYR A 264 -3.62 15.05 -11.33
N ALA A 265 -2.42 15.37 -10.81
CA ALA A 265 -2.16 16.67 -10.21
C ALA A 265 -2.34 17.82 -11.23
N LEU A 266 -1.82 17.64 -12.44
CA LEU A 266 -1.87 18.67 -13.48
C LEU A 266 -3.25 18.80 -14.13
N THR A 267 -3.96 17.68 -14.33
CA THR A 267 -5.16 17.65 -15.19
C THR A 267 -6.45 17.29 -14.45
N GLY A 268 -6.35 16.71 -13.25
CA GLY A 268 -7.47 16.06 -12.54
C GLY A 268 -7.84 14.68 -13.10
N TYR A 269 -7.20 14.20 -14.18
CA TYR A 269 -7.52 12.93 -14.79
C TYR A 269 -6.86 11.76 -14.04
N ASP A 270 -7.67 10.84 -13.53
CA ASP A 270 -7.20 9.58 -12.98
C ASP A 270 -7.13 8.50 -14.08
N VAL A 271 -5.91 8.24 -14.56
CA VAL A 271 -5.60 7.28 -15.64
C VAL A 271 -5.96 5.83 -15.31
N VAL A 272 -6.16 5.48 -14.03
CA VAL A 272 -6.56 4.12 -13.62
C VAL A 272 -8.03 4.00 -13.26
N SER A 273 -8.76 5.12 -13.14
CA SER A 273 -10.19 5.08 -12.81
C SER A 273 -11.03 4.55 -13.98
N GLU A 274 -12.02 3.71 -13.67
CA GLU A 274 -13.13 3.44 -14.58
C GLU A 274 -13.99 4.69 -14.63
N GLN A 275 -13.70 5.58 -15.58
CA GLN A 275 -14.64 6.64 -15.90
C GLN A 275 -15.90 6.01 -16.50
N LYS A 276 -16.93 5.77 -15.66
CA LYS A 276 -18.29 5.55 -16.15
C LYS A 276 -18.67 6.77 -16.98
N ALA A 277 -18.92 6.55 -18.27
CA ALA A 277 -19.16 7.60 -19.26
C ALA A 277 -20.42 8.46 -18.99
N GLU A 278 -21.20 8.13 -17.96
CA GLU A 278 -22.48 8.77 -17.64
C GLU A 278 -22.35 10.14 -16.95
N ASN A 279 -21.17 10.49 -16.41
CA ASN A 279 -20.92 11.82 -15.83
C ASN A 279 -19.84 12.57 -16.59
N VAL A 280 -20.19 13.04 -17.79
CA VAL A 280 -19.35 13.92 -18.61
C VAL A 280 -19.01 15.24 -17.90
N ASP A 281 -19.75 15.63 -16.86
CA ASP A 281 -19.44 16.80 -16.02
C ASP A 281 -18.31 16.58 -14.99
N GLN A 282 -17.79 15.35 -14.83
CA GLN A 282 -16.48 15.11 -14.19
C GLN A 282 -15.35 15.00 -15.22
N ALA A 283 -15.66 15.11 -16.52
CA ALA A 283 -14.71 15.09 -17.63
C ALA A 283 -14.27 16.49 -18.08
N ALA A 284 -14.66 17.55 -17.37
CA ALA A 284 -14.03 18.85 -17.52
C ALA A 284 -12.73 18.88 -16.70
N PRO A 285 -11.56 19.22 -17.28
CA PRO A 285 -10.35 19.43 -16.49
C PRO A 285 -10.67 20.46 -15.41
N LEU A 286 -10.64 20.04 -14.15
CA LEU A 286 -10.62 20.97 -13.02
C LEU A 286 -9.51 21.97 -13.32
N LYS A 287 -9.81 23.28 -13.24
CA LYS A 287 -8.84 24.37 -13.44
C LYS A 287 -7.48 23.88 -12.93
N GLY A 288 -6.55 23.64 -13.86
CA GLY A 288 -5.27 23.00 -13.52
C GLY A 288 -4.58 23.81 -12.43
N ILE A 289 -3.50 23.28 -11.85
CA ILE A 289 -2.71 23.99 -10.81
C ILE A 289 -1.93 25.21 -11.35
N GLY A 290 -2.44 25.88 -12.40
CA GLY A 290 -1.82 27.02 -13.05
C GLY A 290 -0.63 26.68 -13.94
N ILE A 291 -0.35 25.39 -14.19
CA ILE A 291 0.76 24.92 -15.01
C ILE A 291 0.23 24.49 -16.39
N ALA A 292 0.76 25.11 -17.45
CA ALA A 292 0.44 24.71 -18.81
C ALA A 292 1.00 23.30 -19.09
N CYS A 293 0.13 22.39 -19.54
CA CYS A 293 0.51 21.05 -19.95
C CYS A 293 -0.38 20.58 -21.10
N GLU A 294 0.20 19.73 -21.97
CA GLU A 294 -0.54 19.03 -23.02
C GLU A 294 -0.54 17.54 -22.70
N ILE A 295 -1.71 16.90 -22.81
CA ILE A 295 -1.87 15.46 -22.63
C ILE A 295 -2.60 14.89 -23.84
N THR A 296 -2.12 13.76 -24.35
CA THR A 296 -2.80 12.98 -25.38
C THR A 296 -3.48 11.79 -24.72
N PHE A 297 -4.79 11.69 -24.89
CA PHE A 297 -5.55 10.52 -24.43
C PHE A 297 -5.62 9.47 -25.53
N PRO A 298 -5.53 8.16 -25.21
CA PRO A 298 -5.88 7.12 -26.16
C PRO A 298 -7.33 7.30 -26.62
N SER A 299 -7.56 7.56 -27.91
CA SER A 299 -8.89 7.80 -28.50
C SER A 299 -9.75 6.54 -28.62
N ASP A 300 -9.23 5.38 -28.24
CA ASP A 300 -9.85 4.08 -28.53
C ASP A 300 -10.75 3.56 -27.41
N LYS A 301 -11.46 4.45 -26.70
CA LYS A 301 -12.72 4.02 -26.07
C LYS A 301 -13.68 3.68 -27.21
N LYS A 302 -13.69 2.42 -27.65
CA LYS A 302 -14.87 1.84 -28.29
C LYS A 302 -16.03 2.01 -27.30
N LEU A 303 -16.79 3.08 -27.47
CA LEU A 303 -18.14 3.18 -26.94
C LEU A 303 -18.90 2.00 -27.55
N SER A 304 -19.11 0.94 -26.77
CA SER A 304 -20.19 0.01 -27.07
C SER A 304 -21.48 0.82 -27.06
N VAL A 305 -22.06 1.00 -28.25
CA VAL A 305 -23.45 1.46 -28.42
C VAL A 305 -24.38 0.42 -27.83
#